data_AF-A0A179VGH7-F1
#
_entry.id   AF-A0A179VGH7-F1
#
_cell.length_a   1.000
_cell.length_b   1.000
_cell.length_c   1.000
_cell.angle_alpha   90.00
_cell.angle_beta   90.00
_cell.angle_gamma   90.00
#
_symmetry.space_group_name_H-M   'P 1'
#
loop_
_entity.id
_entity.type
_entity.pdbx_description
1 polymer ?
#
loop_
_entity_poly.entity_id
_entity_poly.type
_entity_poly.pdbx_seq_one_letter_code
_entity_poly.pdbx_strand_id
1 'polypeptide(L)' 'MNSTPNPDPNVIAAGDRVAFTNSSGELSGGYVESVYESGGCEVVVSGCNLYEPRLMWVDADNIVLVRKRTAETVR' A
#
# COMPACT_ATOMS: atom_id res chain seq x y z
N MET A 1 -10.94 -2.33 23.84
CA MET A 1 -11.28 -1.88 22.48
C MET A 1 -9.99 -1.96 21.70
N ASN A 2 -9.88 -2.97 20.85
CA ASN A 2 -8.67 -3.25 20.08
C ASN A 2 -8.71 -2.36 18.85
N SER A 3 -8.18 -1.14 18.96
CA SER A 3 -8.00 -0.27 17.81
C SER A 3 -7.01 -0.96 16.89
N THR A 4 -7.50 -1.55 15.80
CA THR A 4 -6.64 -1.89 14.66
C THR A 4 -5.86 -0.62 14.29
N PRO A 5 -4.53 -0.70 14.16
CA PRO A 5 -3.76 0.47 13.80
C PRO A 5 -4.12 0.86 12.37
N ASN A 6 -4.86 1.95 12.22
CA ASN A 6 -4.86 2.74 10.99
C ASN A 6 -3.40 2.92 10.60
N PRO A 7 -2.92 2.38 9.47
CA PRO A 7 -1.53 2.55 9.12
C PRO A 7 -1.35 4.02 8.87
N ASP A 8 -0.61 4.60 9.81
CA ASP A 8 -0.23 5.99 9.79
C ASP A 8 0.38 6.27 8.40
N PRO A 9 -0.10 7.29 7.67
CA PRO A 9 0.44 7.66 6.36
C PRO A 9 1.93 8.02 6.44
N ASN A 10 2.48 8.28 7.64
CA ASN A 10 3.93 8.39 7.85
C ASN A 10 4.67 7.04 7.76
N VAL A 11 3.96 5.92 7.87
CA VAL A 11 4.51 4.54 7.86
C VAL A 11 4.47 3.91 6.48
N ILE A 12 3.67 4.40 5.52
CA ILE A 12 3.62 3.87 4.16
C ILE A 12 3.86 5.02 3.17
N ALA A 13 4.78 4.81 2.23
CA ALA A 13 5.16 5.83 1.26
C ALA A 13 5.28 5.26 -0.15
N ALA A 14 5.29 6.15 -1.14
CA ALA A 14 5.50 5.80 -2.54
C ALA A 14 6.79 4.97 -2.73
N GLY A 15 6.65 3.84 -3.41
CA GLY A 15 7.66 2.82 -3.69
C GLY A 15 7.80 1.74 -2.62
N ASP A 16 7.06 1.82 -1.50
CA ASP A 16 7.01 0.73 -0.54
C ASP A 16 6.30 -0.49 -1.14
N ARG A 17 6.78 -1.68 -0.78
CA ARG A 17 6.10 -2.93 -1.12
C ARG A 17 5.08 -3.25 -0.03
N VAL A 18 3.88 -3.57 -0.46
CA VAL A 18 2.72 -3.76 0.41
C VAL A 18 1.94 -5.02 0.04
N ALA A 19 1.21 -5.55 1.01
CA ALA A 19 0.20 -6.58 0.84
C ALA A 19 -1.14 -6.02 1.30
N PHE A 20 -2.21 -6.37 0.60
CA PHE A 20 -3.56 -5.86 0.87
C PHE A 20 -4.60 -6.87 0.42
N THR A 21 -5.80 -6.76 0.98
CA THR A 21 -6.97 -7.51 0.52
C THR A 21 -7.67 -6.72 -0.59
N ASN A 22 -7.87 -7.32 -1.76
CA ASN A 22 -8.58 -6.67 -2.86
C ASN A 22 -10.11 -6.64 -2.62
N SER A 23 -10.86 -5.99 -3.50
CA SER A 23 -12.33 -5.92 -3.42
C SER A 23 -13.03 -7.29 -3.50
N SER A 24 -12.35 -8.31 -4.01
CA SER A 24 -12.84 -9.70 -4.07
C SER A 24 -12.54 -10.48 -2.79
N GLY A 25 -11.87 -9.88 -1.80
CA GLY A 25 -11.47 -10.54 -0.56
C GLY A 25 -10.18 -11.37 -0.68
N GLU A 26 -9.46 -11.27 -1.80
CA GLU A 26 -8.23 -12.03 -2.03
C GLU A 26 -7.00 -11.22 -1.57
N LEU A 27 -6.03 -11.92 -0.98
CA LEU A 27 -4.73 -11.34 -0.65
C LEU A 27 -3.95 -11.06 -1.95
N SER A 28 -3.55 -9.81 -2.12
CA SER A 28 -2.74 -9.33 -3.23
C SER A 28 -1.52 -8.57 -2.72
N GLY A 29 -0.57 -8.33 -3.63
CA GLY A 29 0.65 -7.59 -3.35
C GLY A 29 0.96 -6.60 -4.45
N GLY A 30 1.67 -5.54 -4.09
CA GLY A 30 2.01 -4.47 -5.02
C GLY A 30 3.00 -3.47 -4.46
N TYR A 31 3.19 -2.39 -5.22
CA TYR A 31 3.99 -1.23 -4.83
C TYR A 31 3.10 0.00 -4.70
N VAL A 32 3.32 0.80 -3.67
CA VAL A 32 2.60 2.05 -3.47
C VAL A 32 3.07 3.08 -4.50
N GLU A 33 2.13 3.67 -5.22
CA GLU A 33 2.41 4.75 -6.17
C GLU A 33 2.23 6.11 -5.49
N SER A 34 1.13 6.29 -4.75
CA SER A 34 0.80 7.52 -4.03
C SER A 34 -0.05 7.25 -2.80
N VAL A 35 0.02 8.16 -1.82
CA VAL A 35 -0.75 8.15 -0.57
C VAL A 35 -1.53 9.46 -0.50
N TYR A 36 -2.83 9.37 -0.19
CA TYR A 36 -3.73 10.50 -0.06
C TYR A 36 -4.31 10.53 1.36
N GLU A 37 -4.22 11.70 2.01
CA GLU A 37 -4.84 11.95 3.31
C GLU A 37 -6.17 12.70 3.09
N SER A 38 -7.24 11.98 2.73
CA SER A 38 -8.56 12.58 2.59
C SER A 38 -9.62 11.72 3.27
N GLY A 39 -10.02 12.09 4.49
CA GLY A 39 -11.10 11.42 5.24
C GLY A 39 -10.79 10.00 5.76
N GLY A 40 -9.65 9.46 5.37
CA GLY A 40 -9.07 8.15 5.62
C GLY A 40 -7.81 8.08 4.77
N CYS A 41 -6.79 7.33 5.16
CA CYS A 41 -5.60 7.25 4.32
C CYS A 41 -5.92 6.33 3.13
N GLU A 42 -5.83 6.85 1.91
CA GLU A 42 -6.05 6.07 0.70
C GLU A 42 -4.71 5.86 -0.01
N VAL A 43 -4.47 4.62 -0.44
CA VAL A 43 -3.22 4.25 -1.10
C VAL A 43 -3.52 3.76 -2.51
N VAL A 44 -2.82 4.32 -3.49
CA VAL A 44 -2.82 3.80 -4.85
C VAL A 44 -1.72 2.77 -4.96
N VAL A 45 -2.09 1.54 -5.29
CA VAL A 45 -1.16 0.42 -5.40
C VAL A 45 -1.13 -0.10 -6.83
N SER A 46 0.07 -0.31 -7.37
CA SER A 46 0.29 -1.02 -8.63
C SER A 46 0.46 -2.52 -8.34
N GLY A 47 -0.45 -3.35 -8.84
CA GLY A 47 -0.44 -4.79 -8.61
C GLY A 47 0.84 -5.49 -9.14
N CYS A 48 1.31 -6.53 -8.45
CA CYS A 48 2.50 -7.29 -8.85
C CYS A 48 2.32 -8.18 -10.10
N ASN A 49 1.14 -8.22 -10.74
CA ASN A 49 1.00 -8.93 -12.01
C ASN A 49 1.63 -8.10 -13.14
N LEU A 50 2.85 -8.48 -13.53
CA LEU A 50 3.64 -7.80 -14.57
C LEU A 50 2.95 -7.74 -15.93
N TYR A 51 2.01 -8.65 -16.20
CA TYR A 51 1.29 -8.71 -17.48
C TYR A 51 0.05 -7.82 -17.52
N GLU A 52 -0.50 -7.47 -16.35
CA GLU A 52 -1.68 -6.63 -16.22
C GLU A 52 -1.55 -5.72 -14.99
N PRO A 53 -0.71 -4.67 -15.06
CA PRO A 53 -0.63 -3.69 -14.00
C PRO A 53 -1.98 -2.98 -13.87
N ARG A 54 -2.58 -3.08 -12.68
CA ARG A 54 -3.82 -2.36 -12.34
C ARG A 54 -3.55 -1.47 -11.14
N LEU A 55 -3.99 -0.23 -11.27
CA LEU A 55 -4.04 0.71 -10.15
C LEU A 55 -5.29 0.42 -9.33
N MET A 56 -5.09 0.26 -8.03
CA MET A 56 -6.17 0.01 -7.08
C MET A 56 -6.12 1.02 -5.95
N TRP A 57 -7.29 1.50 -5.56
CA TRP A 57 -7.48 2.30 -4.35
C TRP A 57 -7.70 1.34 -3.20
N VAL A 58 -6.82 1.39 -2.21
CA VAL A 58 -6.88 0.56 -1.02
C VAL A 58 -6.94 1.47 0.18
N ASP A 59 -7.93 1.23 1.03
CA ASP A 59 -8.00 1.89 2.32
C ASP A 59 -6.80 1.45 3.17
N ALA A 60 -6.15 2.41 3.82
CA ALA A 60 -4.99 2.16 4.65
C ALA A 60 -5.26 1.05 5.68
N ASP A 61 -6.41 0.99 6.34
CA ASP A 61 -6.70 -0.06 7.33
C ASP A 61 -6.57 -1.50 6.77
N ASN A 62 -6.63 -1.66 5.44
CA ASN A 62 -6.54 -2.93 4.73
C ASN A 62 -5.17 -3.19 4.09
N ILE A 63 -4.17 -2.34 4.34
CA ILE A 63 -2.81 -2.47 3.80
C ILE A 63 -1.80 -2.78 4.90
N VAL A 64 -0.87 -3.68 4.58
CA VAL A 64 0.26 -4.01 5.45
C VAL A 64 1.56 -3.77 4.71
N LEU A 65 2.47 -3.03 5.35
CA LEU A 65 3.82 -2.82 4.85
C LEU A 65 4.59 -4.14 4.84
N VAL A 66 5.01 -4.58 3.65
CA VAL A 66 5.85 -5.77 3.46
C VAL A 66 7.32 -5.39 3.48
N ARG A 67 7.69 -4.31 2.79
CA ARG A 67 9.06 -3.84 2.71
C ARG A 67 9.11 -2.35 2.40
N LYS A 68 9.88 -1.59 3.18
CA LYS A 68 10.20 -0.21 2.84
C LYS A 68 10.99 -0.13 1.54
N ARG A 69 10.72 0.90 0.73
CA ARG A 69 11.62 1.27 -0.36
C ARG A 69 12.98 1.54 0.25
N THR A 70 13.95 0.69 -0.05
CA THR A 70 15.36 1.04 0.17
C THR A 70 15.65 2.17 -0.78
N ALA A 71 15.83 3.39 -0.26
CA ALA A 71 16.57 4.40 -0.98
C ALA A 71 17.96 3.81 -1.19
N GLU A 72 18.25 3.32 -2.38
CA GLU A 72 19.64 3.09 -2.76
C GLU A 72 20.29 4.47 -2.72
N THR A 73 21.01 4.76 -1.64
CA THR A 73 21.97 5.84 -1.63
C THR A 73 22.98 5.49 -2.71
N VAL A 74 22.79 6.03 -3.91
CA VAL A 74 23.82 6.05 -4.94
C VAL A 74 25.00 6.77 -4.31
N ARG A 75 26.04 6.00 -3.97
CA ARG A 75 27.30 6.51 -3.43
C ARG A 75 28.03 7.37 -4.45
#